data_AF-A0A2N5GR10-F1
#
_entry.id   AF-A0A2N5GR10-F1
#
_cell.length_a   1.000
_cell.length_b   1.000
_cell.length_c   1.000
_cell.angle_alpha   90.00
_cell.angle_beta   90.00
_cell.angle_gamma   90.00
#
_symmetry.space_group_name_H-M   'P 1'
#
loop_
_entity.id
_entity.type
_entity.pdbx_description
1 polymer ?
#
loop_
_entity_poly.entity_id
_entity_poly.type
_entity_poly.pdbx_seq_one_letter_code
_entity_poly.pdbx_strand_id
1 'polypeptide(L)'
;MKHYKQSGIMVAVQGTTIVKAVLAILLFLLMSFSISGTLTALKPEYRITSASVYNTAANVTGEMLYQLIGFENHHFMKAIPDSGSPALSSFIFKLSTNINLDDPRSFLGRELPGFSIFDGKILVAGEGTNYTNMPIESAPPIEVLKDKQEAALQNTEDIEPSADDGKHETPPITTGSKQVYVYFSHNRESFLPYLEGVTDPDLAQHSEINVTKIGDKLKEELESKGIGTMVDKTDIQQLLNQKGLRYPKSYQESRAVVEAAVTANRDLNYLIDIHRDSRRREHTTKEINGQSYAKLAFVIGERNPNYEKNLKLANELHNLLDQKYGPGLSRGIIAHKDEGNNSLYNQDLSENAMLIEFGGVDNTFDELNRSAAALADVFSEYYWQAEQVNKPLEEKKQEN
;
A
#
# COMPACT_ATOMS: atom_id res chain seq x y z
N MET A 1 65.97 -55.02 -18.63
CA MET A 1 64.85 -54.65 -17.73
C MET A 1 65.07 -53.23 -17.23
N LYS A 2 64.12 -52.32 -17.45
CA LYS A 2 64.17 -50.91 -17.02
C LYS A 2 63.82 -50.82 -15.53
N HIS A 3 64.65 -50.15 -14.72
CA HIS A 3 64.29 -49.74 -13.37
C HIS A 3 63.72 -48.31 -13.41
N TYR A 4 62.41 -48.17 -13.20
CA TYR A 4 61.77 -46.88 -12.95
C TYR A 4 62.04 -46.47 -11.49
N LYS A 5 62.81 -45.41 -11.26
CA LYS A 5 62.88 -44.74 -9.97
C LYS A 5 61.67 -43.81 -9.84
N GLN A 6 60.70 -44.17 -9.00
CA GLN A 6 59.66 -43.25 -8.57
C GLN A 6 60.30 -42.21 -7.62
N SER A 7 60.27 -40.94 -8.02
CA SER A 7 60.57 -39.82 -7.14
C SER A 7 59.31 -39.51 -6.32
N GLY A 8 59.29 -39.93 -5.06
CA GLY A 8 58.25 -39.56 -4.12
C GLY A 8 58.53 -38.17 -3.56
N ILE A 9 57.57 -37.25 -3.69
CA ILE A 9 57.61 -35.93 -3.03
C ILE A 9 57.38 -36.17 -1.53
N MET A 10 58.41 -35.99 -0.71
CA MET A 10 58.26 -35.94 0.75
C MET A 10 57.79 -34.53 1.15
N VAL A 11 56.54 -34.43 1.62
CA VAL A 11 56.03 -33.21 2.26
C VAL A 11 56.28 -33.34 3.76
N ALA A 12 57.22 -32.57 4.30
CA ALA A 12 57.46 -32.48 5.73
C ALA A 12 56.60 -31.34 6.31
N VAL A 13 55.55 -31.70 7.05
CA VAL A 13 54.71 -30.72 7.78
C VAL A 13 55.24 -30.58 9.20
N GLN A 14 55.58 -29.36 9.62
CA GLN A 14 56.00 -29.08 10.99
C GLN A 14 54.83 -29.34 11.96
N GLY A 15 55.04 -30.19 12.97
CA GLY A 15 54.02 -30.54 13.96
C GLY A 15 53.42 -29.34 14.71
N THR A 16 54.19 -28.26 14.85
CA THR A 16 53.73 -26.99 15.45
C THR A 16 52.66 -26.30 14.62
N THR A 17 52.72 -26.40 13.29
CA THR A 17 51.70 -25.86 12.37
C THR A 17 50.41 -26.64 12.46
N ILE A 18 50.49 -27.97 12.62
CA ILE A 18 49.33 -28.85 12.83
C ILE A 18 48.63 -28.50 14.15
N VAL A 19 49.38 -28.33 15.24
CA VAL A 19 48.82 -27.95 16.55
C VAL A 19 48.15 -26.58 16.49
N LYS A 20 48.76 -25.59 15.84
CA LYS A 20 48.15 -24.25 15.63
C LYS A 20 46.87 -24.33 14.80
N ALA A 21 46.84 -25.14 13.75
CA ALA A 21 45.65 -25.33 12.93
C ALA A 21 44.51 -26.00 13.73
N VAL A 22 44.82 -27.02 14.53
CA VAL A 22 43.84 -27.69 15.41
C VAL A 22 43.29 -26.72 16.45
N LEU A 23 44.17 -25.92 17.09
CA LEU A 23 43.72 -24.89 18.04
C LEU A 23 42.86 -23.81 17.38
N ALA A 24 43.21 -23.37 16.17
CA ALA A 24 42.40 -22.41 15.41
C ALA A 24 41.02 -22.98 15.07
N ILE A 25 40.96 -24.26 14.67
CA ILE A 25 39.69 -24.97 14.40
C ILE A 25 38.85 -25.09 15.68
N LEU A 26 39.45 -25.47 16.80
CA LEU A 26 38.76 -25.56 18.09
C LEU A 26 38.23 -24.19 18.53
N LEU A 27 39.01 -23.13 18.36
CA LEU A 27 38.59 -21.76 18.68
C LEU A 27 37.46 -21.30 17.76
N PHE A 28 37.53 -21.61 16.47
CA PHE A 28 36.47 -21.33 15.51
C PHE A 28 35.17 -22.05 15.86
N LEU A 29 35.25 -23.35 16.18
CA LEU A 29 34.11 -24.13 16.63
C LEU A 29 33.50 -23.52 17.91
N LEU A 30 34.34 -23.18 18.89
CA LEU A 30 33.88 -22.56 20.14
C LEU A 30 33.19 -21.21 19.92
N MET A 31 33.72 -20.37 19.02
CA MET A 31 33.05 -19.12 18.62
C MET A 31 31.71 -19.39 17.93
N SER A 32 31.68 -20.31 16.96
CA SER A 32 30.45 -20.63 16.22
C SER A 32 29.33 -21.15 17.13
N PHE A 33 29.66 -22.04 18.08
CA PHE A 33 28.71 -22.54 19.09
C PHE A 33 28.30 -21.46 20.08
N SER A 34 29.22 -20.57 20.49
CA SER A 34 28.87 -19.44 21.36
C SER A 34 27.92 -18.47 20.67
N ILE A 35 28.17 -18.14 19.39
CA ILE A 35 27.30 -17.26 18.59
C ILE A 35 25.94 -17.92 18.34
N SER A 36 25.92 -19.21 17.98
CA SER A 36 24.65 -19.94 17.80
C SER A 36 23.89 -20.06 19.11
N GLY A 37 24.59 -20.27 20.23
CA GLY A 37 24.01 -20.36 21.56
C GLY A 37 23.41 -19.03 22.02
N THR A 38 24.09 -17.90 21.81
CA THR A 38 23.54 -16.58 22.13
C THR A 38 22.33 -16.26 21.25
N LEU A 39 22.40 -16.51 19.94
CA LEU A 39 21.28 -16.28 19.01
C LEU A 39 20.03 -17.11 19.33
N THR A 40 20.19 -18.32 19.90
CA THR A 40 19.07 -19.20 20.24
C THR A 40 18.57 -19.04 21.68
N ALA A 41 19.45 -18.69 22.63
CA ALA A 41 19.09 -18.45 24.03
C ALA A 41 18.41 -17.09 24.26
N LEU A 42 18.63 -16.11 23.38
CA LEU A 42 17.90 -14.84 23.44
C LEU A 42 16.40 -15.11 23.24
N LYS A 43 15.58 -14.43 24.05
CA LYS A 43 14.13 -14.40 23.85
C LYS A 43 13.83 -13.98 22.41
N PRO A 44 12.78 -14.52 21.76
CA PRO A 44 12.42 -14.17 20.38
C PRO A 44 12.39 -12.66 20.12
N GLU A 45 12.01 -11.87 21.12
CA GLU A 45 11.96 -10.40 21.10
C GLU A 45 13.31 -9.72 20.82
N TYR A 46 14.44 -10.31 21.22
CA TYR A 46 15.79 -9.74 21.12
C TYR A 46 16.65 -10.40 20.03
N ARG A 47 16.06 -11.28 19.21
CA ARG A 47 16.79 -11.91 18.11
C ARG A 47 16.88 -10.94 16.93
N ILE A 48 18.04 -10.90 16.27
CA ILE A 48 18.18 -10.26 14.97
C ILE A 48 17.25 -10.99 14.00
N THR A 49 16.30 -10.27 13.41
CA THR A 49 15.32 -10.83 12.48
C THR A 49 15.70 -10.50 11.04
N SER A 50 15.17 -11.24 10.08
CA SER A 50 15.30 -10.89 8.66
C SER A 50 14.80 -9.46 8.38
N ALA A 51 13.72 -9.07 9.05
CA ALA A 51 13.17 -7.72 8.99
C ALA A 51 14.15 -6.65 9.52
N SER A 52 14.84 -6.90 10.64
CA SER A 52 15.80 -5.91 11.17
C SER A 52 17.02 -5.77 10.28
N VAL A 53 17.52 -6.86 9.69
CA VAL A 53 18.61 -6.82 8.69
C VAL A 53 18.17 -6.03 7.46
N TYR A 54 16.99 -6.32 6.91
CA TYR A 54 16.45 -5.63 5.73
C TYR A 54 16.25 -4.14 5.98
N ASN A 55 15.56 -3.78 7.06
CA ASN A 55 15.27 -2.40 7.42
C ASN A 55 16.55 -1.59 7.67
N THR A 56 17.56 -2.21 8.29
CA THR A 56 18.84 -1.54 8.57
C THR A 56 19.66 -1.40 7.28
N ALA A 57 19.68 -2.43 6.43
CA ALA A 57 20.37 -2.41 5.14
C ALA A 57 19.80 -1.35 4.18
N ALA A 58 18.47 -1.19 4.15
CA ALA A 58 17.79 -0.18 3.33
C ALA A 58 18.16 1.27 3.69
N ASN A 59 18.64 1.50 4.92
CA ASN A 59 19.02 2.82 5.42
C ASN A 59 20.54 3.05 5.46
N VAL A 60 21.34 2.16 4.86
CA VAL A 60 22.79 2.35 4.75
C VAL A 60 23.06 3.46 3.74
N THR A 61 23.54 4.62 4.22
CA THR A 61 23.91 5.73 3.34
C THR A 61 25.33 5.55 2.80
N GLY A 62 25.63 6.22 1.68
CA GLY A 62 26.99 6.27 1.15
C GLY A 62 27.99 6.85 2.16
N GLU A 63 27.57 7.84 2.94
CA GLU A 63 28.38 8.45 4.01
C GLU A 63 28.79 7.44 5.08
N MET A 64 27.90 6.54 5.48
CA MET A 64 28.21 5.48 6.44
C MET A 64 29.24 4.49 5.89
N LEU A 65 29.14 4.13 4.61
CA LEU A 65 30.12 3.28 3.93
C LEU A 65 31.49 3.97 3.83
N TYR A 66 31.51 5.27 3.52
CA TYR A 66 32.72 6.09 3.52
C TYR A 66 33.34 6.20 4.92
N GLN A 67 32.52 6.34 5.96
CA GLN A 67 32.97 6.32 7.36
C GLN A 67 33.63 4.99 7.73
N LEU A 68 33.01 3.86 7.35
CA LEU A 68 33.55 2.52 7.59
C LEU A 68 34.92 2.31 6.93
N ILE A 69 35.05 2.69 5.66
CA ILE A 69 36.33 2.62 4.93
C ILE A 69 37.37 3.56 5.57
N GLY A 70 36.93 4.71 6.09
CA GLY A 70 37.79 5.68 6.72
C GLY A 70 38.33 5.30 8.11
N PHE A 71 37.69 4.36 8.82
CA PHE A 71 38.26 3.79 10.05
C PHE A 71 39.54 3.01 9.77
N GLU A 72 39.61 2.30 8.64
CA GLU A 72 40.82 1.58 8.23
C GLU A 72 41.81 2.52 7.54
N ASN A 73 41.31 3.44 6.69
CA ASN A 73 42.14 4.39 5.98
C ASN A 73 41.72 5.84 6.25
N HIS A 74 42.42 6.45 7.20
CA HIS A 74 42.18 7.82 7.68
C HIS A 74 42.28 8.90 6.60
N HIS A 75 42.82 8.59 5.41
CA HIS A 75 42.81 9.51 4.27
C HIS A 75 41.38 9.85 3.81
N PHE A 76 40.46 8.89 3.90
CA PHE A 76 39.06 9.10 3.52
C PHE A 76 38.28 9.95 4.55
N MET A 77 38.78 10.09 5.79
CA MET A 77 38.16 10.94 6.81
C MET A 77 38.27 12.44 6.50
N LYS A 78 39.24 12.84 5.66
CA LYS A 78 39.43 14.24 5.27
C LYS A 78 38.39 14.77 4.28
N ALA A 79 37.66 13.85 3.62
CA ALA A 79 36.63 14.18 2.64
C ALA A 79 35.21 14.22 3.24
N ILE A 80 35.06 13.83 4.51
CA ILE A 80 33.78 13.84 5.22
C ILE A 80 33.69 15.15 6.02
N PRO A 81 32.59 15.92 5.90
CA PRO A 81 32.36 17.09 6.75
C PRO A 81 32.38 16.71 8.22
N ASP A 82 32.87 17.58 9.11
CA ASP A 82 32.81 17.43 10.58
C ASP A 82 31.34 17.33 11.05
N SER A 83 30.79 16.13 10.90
CA SER A 83 29.45 15.74 11.30
C SER A 83 29.66 14.64 12.34
N GLY A 84 29.23 14.92 13.56
CA GLY A 84 29.58 14.15 14.76
C GLY A 84 29.33 12.64 14.62
N SER A 85 29.93 11.86 15.51
CA SER A 85 29.92 10.39 15.48
C SER A 85 28.77 9.73 16.26
N PRO A 86 27.55 9.58 15.69
CA PRO A 86 26.61 8.55 16.17
C PRO A 86 26.11 7.55 15.09
N ALA A 87 26.62 7.58 13.86
CA ALA A 87 26.07 6.74 12.77
C ALA A 87 26.26 5.22 12.99
N LEU A 88 27.45 4.78 13.44
CA LEU A 88 27.73 3.34 13.58
C LEU A 88 27.08 2.72 14.82
N SER A 89 27.08 3.43 15.96
CA SER A 89 26.46 2.94 17.19
C SER A 89 24.94 2.87 17.05
N SER A 90 24.32 3.88 16.45
CA SER A 90 22.89 3.85 16.12
C SER A 90 22.55 2.76 15.11
N PHE A 91 23.43 2.47 14.13
CA PHE A 91 23.26 1.35 13.20
C PHE A 91 23.29 -0.01 13.90
N ILE A 92 24.30 -0.28 14.73
CA ILE A 92 24.40 -1.53 15.49
C ILE A 92 23.22 -1.66 16.46
N PHE A 93 22.83 -0.55 17.11
CA PHE A 93 21.65 -0.51 17.95
C PHE A 93 20.39 -0.88 17.14
N LYS A 94 20.10 -0.18 16.03
CA LYS A 94 18.96 -0.44 15.12
C LYS A 94 18.94 -1.89 14.64
N LEU A 95 20.08 -2.46 14.25
CA LEU A 95 20.20 -3.85 13.81
C LEU A 95 19.83 -4.84 14.92
N SER A 96 20.29 -4.57 16.15
CA SER A 96 20.12 -5.44 17.32
C SER A 96 18.72 -5.35 17.95
N THR A 97 18.13 -4.16 17.99
CA THR A 97 16.86 -3.91 18.69
C THR A 97 15.67 -3.82 17.74
N ASN A 98 15.91 -3.60 16.44
CA ASN A 98 14.88 -3.19 15.48
C ASN A 98 14.15 -1.90 15.92
N ILE A 99 14.80 -1.05 16.72
CA ILE A 99 14.27 0.24 17.20
C ILE A 99 14.97 1.36 16.45
N ASN A 100 14.18 2.23 15.82
CA ASN A 100 14.66 3.42 15.13
C ASN A 100 14.62 4.64 16.06
N LEU A 101 15.80 5.16 16.45
CA LEU A 101 15.88 6.32 17.34
C LEU A 101 15.26 7.60 16.75
N ASP A 102 15.11 7.66 15.42
CA ASP A 102 14.51 8.77 14.70
C ASP A 102 12.97 8.65 14.60
N ASP A 103 12.41 7.50 14.99
CA ASP A 103 10.96 7.25 15.01
C ASP A 103 10.50 6.81 16.41
N PRO A 104 9.90 7.71 17.22
CA PRO A 104 9.43 7.38 18.57
C PRO A 104 8.40 6.24 18.59
N ARG A 105 7.69 5.98 17.48
CA ARG A 105 6.76 4.85 17.35
C ARG A 105 7.46 3.51 17.40
N SER A 106 8.71 3.43 16.94
CA SER A 106 9.49 2.19 17.00
C SER A 106 9.79 1.74 18.44
N PHE A 107 9.71 2.66 19.42
CA PHE A 107 9.88 2.35 20.84
C PHE A 107 8.57 1.90 21.50
N LEU A 108 7.46 2.57 21.19
CA LEU A 108 6.18 2.38 21.89
C LEU A 108 5.21 1.45 21.15
N GLY A 109 5.34 1.35 19.83
CA GLY A 109 4.35 0.67 18.98
C GLY A 109 4.26 -0.83 19.19
N ARG A 110 5.32 -1.44 19.72
CA ARG A 110 5.35 -2.88 20.04
C ARG A 110 4.84 -3.18 21.45
N GLU A 111 4.83 -2.18 22.33
CA GLU A 111 4.47 -2.32 23.75
C GLU A 111 3.03 -1.86 24.03
N LEU A 112 2.46 -1.05 23.14
CA LEU A 112 1.09 -0.55 23.26
C LEU A 112 0.13 -1.41 22.41
N PRO A 113 -0.79 -2.18 23.03
CA PRO A 113 -1.79 -2.93 22.30
C PRO A 113 -2.58 -2.03 21.34
N GLY A 114 -2.67 -2.44 20.08
CA GLY A 114 -3.40 -1.69 19.06
C GLY A 114 -2.66 -0.48 18.50
N PHE A 115 -1.42 -0.17 18.92
CA PHE A 115 -0.68 0.94 18.32
C PHE A 115 -0.18 0.61 16.90
N SER A 116 0.06 -0.67 16.61
CA SER A 116 0.51 -1.15 15.30
C SER A 116 -0.48 -0.88 14.16
N ILE A 117 -1.76 -0.60 14.46
CA ILE A 117 -2.73 -0.18 13.43
C ILE A 117 -2.44 1.24 12.91
N PHE A 118 -1.62 2.02 13.63
CA PHE A 118 -1.20 3.38 13.29
C PHE A 118 0.23 3.48 12.71
N ASP A 119 0.86 2.35 12.38
CA ASP A 119 2.20 2.29 11.78
C ASP A 119 2.22 2.63 10.28
N GLY A 120 1.12 3.20 9.77
CA GLY A 120 1.06 3.78 8.44
C GLY A 120 2.17 4.83 8.22
N LYS A 121 2.63 4.93 6.97
CA LYS A 121 3.61 5.92 6.51
C LYS A 121 2.97 6.81 5.46
N ILE A 122 3.28 8.09 5.50
CA ILE A 122 2.91 9.00 4.43
C ILE A 122 4.05 9.00 3.41
N LEU A 123 3.82 8.42 2.23
CA LEU A 123 4.80 8.41 1.13
C LEU A 123 4.78 9.72 0.36
N VAL A 124 3.58 10.26 0.14
CA VAL A 124 3.38 11.59 -0.43
C VAL A 124 2.28 12.27 0.38
N ALA A 125 2.53 13.49 0.86
CA ALA A 125 1.58 14.22 1.70
C ALA A 125 0.78 15.21 0.85
N GLY A 126 -0.54 15.05 0.81
CA GLY A 126 -1.44 16.10 0.33
C GLY A 126 -1.58 17.23 1.36
N GLU A 127 -2.11 18.38 0.92
CA GLU A 127 -2.28 19.55 1.79
C GLU A 127 -3.08 19.21 3.06
N GLY A 128 -2.48 19.48 4.23
CA GLY A 128 -3.08 19.24 5.54
C GLY A 128 -3.02 17.80 6.04
N THR A 129 -2.44 16.87 5.27
CA THR A 129 -2.30 15.46 5.68
C THR A 129 -1.07 15.27 6.55
N ASN A 130 -1.24 14.61 7.69
CA ASN A 130 -0.19 14.25 8.61
C ASN A 130 -0.61 13.00 9.42
N TYR A 131 0.26 12.53 10.32
CA TYR A 131 0.02 11.28 11.05
C TYR A 131 -1.22 11.29 11.97
N THR A 132 -1.73 12.45 12.37
CA THR A 132 -2.93 12.53 13.24
C THR A 132 -4.23 12.31 12.47
N ASN A 133 -4.20 12.47 11.15
CA ASN A 133 -5.39 12.40 10.29
C ASN A 133 -5.20 11.46 9.10
N MET A 134 -4.35 10.43 9.20
CA MET A 134 -4.29 9.35 8.21
C MET A 134 -5.63 8.60 8.12
N PRO A 135 -5.95 8.01 6.95
CA PRO A 135 -7.12 7.15 6.82
C PRO A 135 -7.13 6.02 7.83
N ILE A 136 -8.32 5.67 8.29
CA ILE A 136 -8.55 4.56 9.21
C ILE A 136 -9.67 3.69 8.65
N GLU A 137 -9.35 2.42 8.43
CA GLU A 137 -10.33 1.36 8.15
C GLU A 137 -11.10 1.04 9.45
N SER A 138 -12.42 1.20 9.43
CA SER A 138 -13.28 0.84 10.56
C SER A 138 -13.83 -0.58 10.40
N ALA A 139 -13.55 -1.46 11.36
CA ALA A 139 -14.17 -2.79 11.39
C ALA A 139 -15.46 -2.74 12.25
N PRO A 140 -16.63 -2.98 11.66
CA PRO A 140 -17.89 -2.87 12.39
C PRO A 140 -18.08 -4.01 13.40
N PRO A 141 -18.92 -3.80 14.45
CA PRO A 141 -19.25 -4.84 15.42
C PRO A 141 -19.92 -6.08 14.78
N ILE A 142 -19.77 -7.24 15.43
CA ILE A 142 -20.27 -8.54 14.93
C ILE A 142 -21.79 -8.54 14.71
N GLU A 143 -22.53 -7.77 15.49
CA GLU A 143 -23.98 -7.66 15.40
C GLU A 143 -24.42 -6.97 14.10
N VAL A 144 -23.74 -5.87 13.73
CA VAL A 144 -23.97 -5.13 12.49
C VAL A 144 -23.57 -5.98 11.28
N LEU A 145 -22.43 -6.67 11.39
CA LEU A 145 -21.94 -7.59 10.37
C LEU A 145 -22.95 -8.68 10.00
N LYS A 146 -23.82 -9.10 10.93
CA LYS A 146 -24.78 -10.21 10.74
C LYS A 146 -26.15 -9.77 10.20
N ASP A 147 -26.26 -8.55 9.69
CA ASP A 147 -27.47 -8.02 9.02
C ASP A 147 -28.69 -7.96 9.94
N LYS A 148 -28.48 -8.03 11.26
CA LYS A 148 -29.58 -8.05 12.25
C LYS A 148 -30.04 -6.66 12.66
N GLN A 149 -29.25 -5.62 12.39
CA GLN A 149 -29.45 -4.26 12.85
C GLN A 149 -28.92 -3.25 11.82
N GLU A 150 -29.45 -3.27 10.59
CA GLU A 150 -29.24 -2.14 9.68
C GLU A 150 -30.08 -0.95 10.16
N ALA A 151 -29.47 0.24 10.16
CA ALA A 151 -30.16 1.46 10.56
C ALA A 151 -31.18 1.86 9.50
N ALA A 152 -32.25 2.55 9.91
CA ALA A 152 -33.18 3.13 8.96
C ALA A 152 -32.50 4.22 8.12
N LEU A 153 -32.93 4.38 6.87
CA LEU A 153 -32.38 5.35 5.95
C LEU A 153 -33.03 6.73 6.10
N GLN A 154 -32.23 7.78 5.91
CA GLN A 154 -32.68 9.18 5.85
C GLN A 154 -31.95 9.92 4.72
N ASN A 155 -32.49 11.05 4.27
CA ASN A 155 -31.85 11.91 3.26
C ASN A 155 -31.48 11.19 1.95
N THR A 156 -32.28 10.21 1.51
CA THR A 156 -31.98 9.39 0.33
C THR A 156 -32.70 9.83 -0.95
N GLU A 157 -33.53 10.87 -0.85
CA GLU A 157 -34.40 11.35 -1.92
C GLU A 157 -33.61 11.86 -3.14
N ASP A 158 -32.45 12.47 -2.88
CA ASP A 158 -31.57 13.07 -3.90
C ASP A 158 -30.46 12.11 -4.36
N ILE A 159 -30.42 10.88 -3.83
CA ILE A 159 -29.47 9.87 -4.31
C ILE A 159 -30.02 9.36 -5.64
N GLU A 160 -29.54 9.95 -6.74
CA GLU A 160 -29.94 9.54 -8.07
C GLU A 160 -29.75 8.02 -8.23
N PRO A 161 -30.80 7.28 -8.61
CA PRO A 161 -30.60 5.92 -9.05
C PRO A 161 -29.68 6.00 -10.27
N SER A 162 -28.63 5.17 -10.30
CA SER A 162 -27.74 5.02 -11.46
C SER A 162 -28.52 4.43 -12.64
N ALA A 163 -29.37 5.25 -13.24
CA ALA A 163 -29.95 5.01 -14.53
C ALA A 163 -28.89 5.45 -15.54
N ASP A 164 -28.42 4.49 -16.34
CA ASP A 164 -27.72 4.73 -17.60
C ASP A 164 -28.70 5.49 -18.52
N ASP A 165 -28.85 6.78 -18.27
CA ASP A 165 -29.88 7.62 -18.86
C ASP A 165 -29.50 8.05 -20.28
N GLY A 166 -28.47 7.46 -20.91
CA GLY A 166 -28.08 7.71 -22.30
C GLY A 166 -27.86 9.18 -22.67
N LYS A 167 -27.78 10.08 -21.68
CA LYS A 167 -27.72 11.54 -21.83
C LYS A 167 -26.30 12.07 -22.01
N HIS A 168 -25.31 11.20 -21.92
CA HIS A 168 -23.92 11.57 -22.19
C HIS A 168 -23.67 11.49 -23.69
N GLU A 169 -23.12 12.58 -24.25
CA GLU A 169 -22.66 12.60 -25.63
C GLU A 169 -21.69 11.44 -25.85
N THR A 170 -21.85 10.71 -26.97
CA THR A 170 -20.98 9.58 -27.27
C THR A 170 -19.54 10.07 -27.36
N PRO A 171 -18.60 9.53 -26.56
CA PRO A 171 -17.23 10.01 -26.57
C PRO A 171 -16.58 9.79 -27.94
N PRO A 172 -15.71 10.70 -28.39
CA PRO A 172 -15.09 10.65 -29.72
C PRO A 172 -14.13 9.46 -29.88
N ILE A 173 -13.56 8.98 -28.79
CA ILE A 173 -12.66 7.82 -28.74
C ILE A 173 -13.15 6.92 -27.63
N THR A 174 -13.18 5.61 -27.89
CA THR A 174 -13.45 4.60 -26.87
C THR A 174 -12.38 3.53 -26.87
N THR A 175 -12.23 2.89 -25.73
CA THR A 175 -11.33 1.74 -25.52
C THR A 175 -11.76 0.48 -26.26
N GLY A 176 -13.03 0.38 -26.68
CA GLY A 176 -13.57 -0.79 -27.39
C GLY A 176 -13.78 -2.05 -26.53
N SER A 177 -13.19 -2.10 -25.33
CA SER A 177 -13.40 -3.17 -24.33
C SER A 177 -13.37 -2.61 -22.91
N LYS A 178 -13.66 -3.46 -21.90
CA LYS A 178 -13.61 -3.05 -20.49
C LYS A 178 -12.16 -3.12 -20.02
N GLN A 179 -11.63 -1.98 -19.57
CA GLN A 179 -10.24 -1.75 -19.17
C GLN A 179 -10.10 -1.55 -17.66
N VAL A 180 -11.11 -0.97 -17.02
CA VAL A 180 -11.12 -0.68 -15.58
C VAL A 180 -12.10 -1.62 -14.89
N TYR A 181 -11.66 -2.21 -13.78
CA TYR A 181 -12.45 -3.05 -12.89
C TYR A 181 -12.53 -2.41 -11.51
N VAL A 182 -13.73 -1.97 -11.13
CA VAL A 182 -14.02 -1.41 -9.81
C VAL A 182 -14.65 -2.50 -8.95
N TYR A 183 -14.13 -2.68 -7.74
CA TYR A 183 -14.63 -3.64 -6.76
C TYR A 183 -14.55 -3.06 -5.35
N PHE A 184 -15.07 -3.81 -4.38
CA PHE A 184 -15.17 -3.36 -2.99
C PHE A 184 -14.86 -4.51 -2.05
N SER A 185 -13.71 -4.45 -1.38
CA SER A 185 -13.42 -5.38 -0.28
C SER A 185 -14.38 -5.18 0.89
N HIS A 186 -14.84 -3.95 1.12
CA HIS A 186 -15.77 -3.57 2.17
C HIS A 186 -17.06 -2.96 1.60
N ASN A 187 -17.78 -3.73 0.79
CA ASN A 187 -18.91 -3.26 -0.01
C ASN A 187 -20.05 -2.58 0.78
N ARG A 188 -20.17 -2.80 2.09
CA ARG A 188 -21.24 -2.24 2.93
C ARG A 188 -20.90 -0.95 3.66
N GLU A 189 -19.68 -0.43 3.51
CA GLU A 189 -19.30 0.85 4.13
C GLU A 189 -20.25 1.97 3.69
N SER A 190 -20.90 2.60 4.65
CA SER A 190 -21.97 3.59 4.45
C SER A 190 -21.64 4.91 5.15
N PHE A 191 -22.49 5.93 5.00
CA PHE A 191 -22.22 7.30 5.47
C PHE A 191 -23.30 7.75 6.46
N LEU A 192 -22.88 8.35 7.57
CA LEU A 192 -23.75 8.77 8.66
C LEU A 192 -24.88 9.73 8.25
N PRO A 193 -24.71 10.66 7.29
CA PRO A 193 -25.80 11.50 6.84
C PRO A 193 -27.03 10.72 6.33
N TYR A 194 -26.86 9.45 5.96
CA TYR A 194 -27.93 8.60 5.43
C TYR A 194 -28.46 7.55 6.40
N LEU A 195 -27.92 7.47 7.62
CA LEU A 195 -28.29 6.47 8.61
C LEU A 195 -28.95 7.14 9.82
N GLU A 196 -30.24 6.93 9.98
CA GLU A 196 -31.04 7.55 11.04
C GLU A 196 -30.53 7.12 12.42
N GLY A 197 -30.19 8.10 13.26
CA GLY A 197 -29.77 7.87 14.64
C GLY A 197 -28.35 7.28 14.83
N VAL A 198 -27.61 7.04 13.74
CA VAL A 198 -26.23 6.53 13.81
C VAL A 198 -25.25 7.69 13.85
N THR A 199 -24.34 7.69 14.83
CA THR A 199 -23.27 8.71 14.97
C THR A 199 -21.88 8.11 15.06
N ASP A 200 -21.78 6.81 15.36
CA ASP A 200 -20.56 6.05 15.46
C ASP A 200 -20.09 5.59 14.06
N PRO A 201 -18.88 5.96 13.60
CA PRO A 201 -18.36 5.54 12.31
C PRO A 201 -18.25 4.02 12.15
N ASP A 202 -18.02 3.28 13.24
CA ASP A 202 -17.93 1.82 13.20
C ASP A 202 -19.29 1.16 12.94
N LEU A 203 -20.39 1.89 13.16
CA LEU A 203 -21.75 1.43 12.86
C LEU A 203 -22.24 1.89 11.48
N ALA A 204 -21.44 2.65 10.73
CA ALA A 204 -21.82 3.20 9.43
C ALA A 204 -21.71 2.14 8.32
N GLN A 205 -22.65 1.19 8.32
CA GLN A 205 -22.73 0.08 7.38
C GLN A 205 -24.17 -0.11 6.90
N HIS A 206 -24.37 -0.40 5.61
CA HIS A 206 -25.70 -0.65 5.05
C HIS A 206 -25.63 -1.47 3.76
N SER A 207 -26.59 -2.38 3.54
CA SER A 207 -26.64 -3.23 2.35
C SER A 207 -26.99 -2.48 1.05
N GLU A 208 -27.86 -1.46 1.14
CA GLU A 208 -28.33 -0.68 -0.03
C GLU A 208 -27.62 0.67 -0.27
N ILE A 209 -27.38 1.48 0.78
CA ILE A 209 -26.76 2.79 0.66
C ILE A 209 -25.31 2.72 1.16
N ASN A 210 -24.37 2.52 0.25
CA ASN A 210 -22.96 2.28 0.59
C ASN A 210 -22.00 2.73 -0.53
N VAL A 211 -20.71 2.49 -0.33
CA VAL A 211 -19.62 2.80 -1.28
C VAL A 211 -19.85 2.26 -2.70
N THR A 212 -20.68 1.22 -2.90
CA THR A 212 -20.93 0.69 -4.25
C THR A 212 -21.57 1.71 -5.20
N LYS A 213 -22.31 2.69 -4.67
CA LYS A 213 -22.87 3.80 -5.44
C LYS A 213 -21.80 4.73 -6.02
N ILE A 214 -20.67 4.88 -5.32
CA ILE A 214 -19.52 5.65 -5.82
C ILE A 214 -18.93 4.95 -7.05
N GLY A 215 -18.85 3.62 -7.05
CA GLY A 215 -18.38 2.88 -8.22
C GLY A 215 -19.31 2.99 -9.42
N ASP A 216 -20.63 3.06 -9.22
CA ASP A 216 -21.56 3.36 -10.31
C ASP A 216 -21.27 4.73 -10.91
N LYS A 217 -21.11 5.75 -10.06
CA LYS A 217 -20.80 7.10 -10.53
C LYS A 217 -19.46 7.16 -11.23
N LEU A 218 -18.43 6.52 -10.67
CA LEU A 218 -17.12 6.45 -11.29
C LEU A 218 -17.17 5.74 -12.66
N LYS A 219 -17.96 4.67 -12.80
CA LYS A 219 -18.19 4.00 -14.08
C LYS A 219 -18.85 4.94 -15.08
N GLU A 220 -19.92 5.62 -14.69
CA GLU A 220 -20.62 6.59 -15.55
C GLU A 220 -19.64 7.65 -16.08
N GLU A 221 -18.83 8.23 -15.20
CA GLU A 221 -17.87 9.28 -15.54
C GLU A 221 -16.68 8.78 -16.38
N LEU A 222 -16.23 7.54 -16.17
CA LEU A 222 -15.18 6.93 -17.00
C LEU A 222 -15.71 6.55 -18.39
N GLU A 223 -16.93 6.01 -18.46
CA GLU A 223 -17.55 5.62 -19.74
C GLU A 223 -17.92 6.84 -20.59
N SER A 224 -18.36 7.95 -19.97
CA SER A 224 -18.55 9.24 -20.68
C SER A 224 -17.23 9.80 -21.25
N LYS A 225 -16.09 9.37 -20.72
CA LYS A 225 -14.73 9.68 -21.20
C LYS A 225 -14.14 8.60 -22.11
N GLY A 226 -14.95 7.60 -22.51
CA GLY A 226 -14.58 6.55 -23.46
C GLY A 226 -13.84 5.35 -22.85
N ILE A 227 -13.73 5.28 -21.52
CA ILE A 227 -13.00 4.23 -20.82
C ILE A 227 -13.99 3.17 -20.33
N GLY A 228 -13.95 2.00 -20.95
CA GLY A 228 -14.84 0.90 -20.62
C GLY A 228 -14.59 0.42 -19.20
N THR A 229 -15.63 0.48 -18.37
CA THR A 229 -15.51 0.18 -16.94
C THR A 229 -16.50 -0.90 -16.52
N MET A 230 -16.05 -1.81 -15.67
CA MET A 230 -16.85 -2.85 -15.04
C MET A 230 -16.88 -2.60 -13.54
N VAL A 231 -18.05 -2.72 -12.92
CA VAL A 231 -18.24 -2.59 -11.46
C VAL A 231 -18.77 -3.92 -10.95
N ASP A 232 -18.05 -4.53 -10.01
CA ASP A 232 -18.50 -5.73 -9.31
C ASP A 232 -18.97 -5.37 -7.91
N LYS A 233 -20.24 -5.66 -7.63
CA LYS A 233 -20.92 -5.37 -6.35
C LYS A 233 -21.20 -6.63 -5.53
N THR A 234 -20.43 -7.70 -5.75
CA THR A 234 -20.56 -8.92 -4.96
C THR A 234 -20.56 -8.58 -3.47
N ASP A 235 -21.58 -9.02 -2.74
CA ASP A 235 -21.72 -8.71 -1.32
C ASP A 235 -20.73 -9.54 -0.48
N ILE A 236 -19.52 -9.01 -0.32
CA ILE A 236 -18.44 -9.65 0.45
C ILE A 236 -18.87 -9.87 1.89
N GLN A 237 -19.58 -8.92 2.50
CA GLN A 237 -20.09 -9.07 3.86
C GLN A 237 -21.05 -10.27 3.98
N GLN A 238 -21.96 -10.42 3.01
CA GLN A 238 -22.85 -11.58 2.97
C GLN A 238 -22.08 -12.90 2.77
N LEU A 239 -21.06 -12.93 1.91
CA LEU A 239 -20.21 -14.11 1.71
C LEU A 239 -19.48 -14.51 3.00
N LEU A 240 -18.96 -13.54 3.75
CA LEU A 240 -18.34 -13.79 5.05
C LEU A 240 -19.35 -14.41 6.04
N ASN A 241 -20.56 -13.84 6.11
CA ASN A 241 -21.63 -14.35 6.97
C ASN A 241 -22.00 -15.80 6.62
N GLN A 242 -22.18 -16.10 5.34
CA GLN A 242 -22.51 -17.45 4.86
C GLN A 242 -21.41 -18.47 5.20
N LYS A 243 -20.14 -18.05 5.16
CA LYS A 243 -18.97 -18.89 5.45
C LYS A 243 -18.57 -18.89 6.93
N GLY A 244 -19.24 -18.11 7.79
CA GLY A 244 -18.87 -17.94 9.20
C GLY A 244 -17.50 -17.29 9.41
N LEU A 245 -17.04 -16.50 8.44
CA LEU A 245 -15.77 -15.77 8.48
C LEU A 245 -15.94 -14.40 9.16
N ARG A 246 -14.82 -13.82 9.60
CA ARG A 246 -14.79 -12.50 10.26
C ARG A 246 -14.37 -11.41 9.27
N TYR A 247 -14.70 -10.16 9.58
CA TYR A 247 -14.40 -8.97 8.75
C TYR A 247 -12.96 -8.89 8.20
N PRO A 248 -11.88 -9.25 8.94
CA PRO A 248 -10.53 -9.23 8.36
C PRO A 248 -10.32 -10.18 7.16
N LYS A 249 -11.25 -11.12 6.93
CA LYS A 249 -11.25 -12.02 5.77
C LYS A 249 -11.90 -11.40 4.52
N SER A 250 -12.45 -10.19 4.59
CA SER A 250 -13.01 -9.45 3.47
C SER A 250 -12.09 -9.43 2.26
N TYR A 251 -10.81 -9.08 2.45
CA TYR A 251 -9.83 -9.05 1.36
C TYR A 251 -9.56 -10.42 0.73
N GLN A 252 -9.60 -11.50 1.54
CA GLN A 252 -9.42 -12.86 1.03
C GLN A 252 -10.61 -13.27 0.14
N GLU A 253 -11.82 -12.88 0.55
CA GLU A 253 -13.04 -13.15 -0.22
C GLU A 253 -13.14 -12.30 -1.48
N SER A 254 -12.84 -11.00 -1.39
CA SER A 254 -12.81 -10.11 -2.55
C SER A 254 -11.74 -10.52 -3.55
N ARG A 255 -10.58 -11.00 -3.09
CA ARG A 255 -9.52 -11.52 -3.97
C ARG A 255 -10.03 -12.57 -4.95
N ALA A 256 -10.79 -13.54 -4.46
CA ALA A 256 -11.31 -14.63 -5.29
C ALA A 256 -12.28 -14.10 -6.38
N VAL A 257 -13.05 -13.06 -6.06
CA VAL A 257 -13.92 -12.36 -7.01
C VAL A 257 -13.09 -11.65 -8.09
N VAL A 258 -12.08 -10.89 -7.68
CA VAL A 258 -11.19 -10.16 -8.61
C VAL A 258 -10.41 -11.13 -9.52
N GLU A 259 -9.85 -12.21 -8.96
CA GLU A 259 -9.11 -13.24 -9.73
C GLU A 259 -10.01 -13.90 -10.79
N ALA A 260 -11.28 -14.17 -10.47
CA ALA A 260 -12.25 -14.69 -11.41
C ALA A 260 -12.53 -13.70 -12.55
N ALA A 261 -12.73 -12.42 -12.23
CA ALA A 261 -12.98 -11.36 -13.21
C ALA A 261 -11.79 -11.15 -14.17
N VAL A 262 -10.58 -11.02 -13.63
CA VAL A 262 -9.34 -10.84 -14.44
C VAL A 262 -9.01 -12.09 -15.26
N THR A 263 -9.41 -13.27 -14.79
CA THR A 263 -9.28 -14.51 -15.57
C THR A 263 -10.27 -14.56 -16.73
N ALA A 264 -11.51 -14.10 -16.51
CA ALA A 264 -12.57 -14.09 -17.51
C ALA A 264 -12.39 -12.99 -18.56
N ASN A 265 -11.85 -11.84 -18.18
CA ASN A 265 -11.56 -10.74 -19.08
C ASN A 265 -10.11 -10.25 -18.91
N ARG A 266 -9.27 -10.61 -19.90
CA ARG A 266 -7.84 -10.27 -19.92
C ARG A 266 -7.55 -8.82 -20.29
N ASP A 267 -8.56 -8.07 -20.73
CA ASP A 267 -8.43 -6.64 -21.04
C ASP A 267 -8.52 -5.76 -19.78
N LEU A 268 -8.90 -6.32 -18.62
CA LEU A 268 -8.94 -5.59 -17.36
C LEU A 268 -7.53 -5.25 -16.89
N ASN A 269 -7.09 -4.04 -17.18
CA ASN A 269 -5.75 -3.55 -16.91
C ASN A 269 -5.64 -2.80 -15.58
N TYR A 270 -6.71 -2.16 -15.12
CA TYR A 270 -6.74 -1.35 -13.91
C TYR A 270 -7.74 -1.91 -12.90
N LEU A 271 -7.30 -2.09 -11.65
CA LEU A 271 -8.14 -2.63 -10.57
C LEU A 271 -8.28 -1.57 -9.48
N ILE A 272 -9.49 -1.16 -9.15
CA ILE A 272 -9.76 -0.10 -8.17
C ILE A 272 -10.63 -0.67 -7.05
N ASP A 273 -10.06 -0.76 -5.84
CA ASP A 273 -10.81 -1.05 -4.61
C ASP A 273 -11.27 0.27 -4.00
N ILE A 274 -12.57 0.49 -3.90
CA ILE A 274 -13.13 1.72 -3.32
C ILE A 274 -13.53 1.48 -1.88
N HIS A 275 -13.03 2.35 -1.00
CA HIS A 275 -13.29 2.32 0.44
C HIS A 275 -13.80 3.68 0.92
N ARG A 276 -14.27 3.71 2.16
CA ARG A 276 -14.61 4.94 2.90
C ARG A 276 -13.80 5.05 4.18
N ASP A 277 -13.07 6.15 4.33
CA ASP A 277 -12.37 6.48 5.57
C ASP A 277 -13.34 6.70 6.75
N SER A 278 -13.02 6.18 7.94
CA SER A 278 -13.76 6.47 9.19
C SER A 278 -13.55 7.88 9.75
N ARG A 279 -12.63 8.67 9.17
CA ARG A 279 -12.42 10.06 9.60
C ARG A 279 -13.62 10.97 9.37
N ARG A 280 -13.68 11.98 10.22
CA ARG A 280 -14.73 13.01 10.23
C ARG A 280 -14.55 14.02 9.10
N ARG A 281 -15.66 14.71 8.79
CA ARG A 281 -15.80 15.71 7.72
C ARG A 281 -14.64 16.70 7.61
N GLU A 282 -14.16 17.21 8.75
CA GLU A 282 -13.07 18.19 8.85
C GLU A 282 -11.74 17.72 8.25
N HIS A 283 -11.53 16.41 8.15
CA HIS A 283 -10.35 15.81 7.54
C HIS A 283 -10.61 15.30 6.13
N THR A 284 -11.87 15.04 5.78
CA THR A 284 -12.27 14.33 4.56
C THR A 284 -13.00 15.20 3.55
N THR A 285 -13.15 16.50 3.79
CA THR A 285 -13.85 17.42 2.87
C THR A 285 -12.98 18.61 2.51
N LYS A 286 -13.02 19.04 1.24
CA LYS A 286 -12.36 20.25 0.74
C LYS A 286 -13.38 21.07 -0.04
N GLU A 287 -13.38 22.38 0.14
CA GLU A 287 -14.14 23.28 -0.71
C GLU A 287 -13.26 23.74 -1.88
N ILE A 288 -13.78 23.62 -3.10
CA ILE A 288 -13.14 24.02 -4.34
C ILE A 288 -14.18 24.83 -5.13
N ASN A 289 -13.90 26.11 -5.38
CA ASN A 289 -14.78 27.01 -6.13
C ASN A 289 -16.23 27.07 -5.60
N GLY A 290 -16.42 27.08 -4.28
CA GLY A 290 -17.75 27.15 -3.66
C GLY A 290 -18.51 25.82 -3.61
N GLN A 291 -17.89 24.71 -4.04
CA GLN A 291 -18.46 23.37 -3.98
C GLN A 291 -17.63 22.47 -3.07
N SER A 292 -18.28 21.67 -2.24
CA SER A 292 -17.60 20.72 -1.35
C SER A 292 -17.30 19.40 -2.08
N TYR A 293 -16.08 18.92 -1.95
CA TYR A 293 -15.60 17.65 -2.50
C TYR A 293 -15.18 16.72 -1.37
N ALA A 294 -15.44 15.44 -1.53
CA ALA A 294 -14.88 14.39 -0.69
C ALA A 294 -13.39 14.23 -1.04
N LYS A 295 -12.49 14.35 -0.07
CA LYS A 295 -11.06 14.16 -0.32
C LYS A 295 -10.76 12.70 -0.65
N LEU A 296 -9.80 12.49 -1.53
CA LEU A 296 -9.34 11.16 -1.92
C LEU A 296 -8.04 10.82 -1.18
N ALA A 297 -7.85 9.56 -0.78
CA ALA A 297 -6.55 9.09 -0.30
C ALA A 297 -6.18 7.79 -0.99
N PHE A 298 -4.93 7.67 -1.44
CA PHE A 298 -4.42 6.45 -2.05
C PHE A 298 -3.75 5.60 -1.00
N VAL A 299 -4.13 4.33 -0.90
CA VAL A 299 -3.53 3.38 0.05
C VAL A 299 -2.65 2.40 -0.71
N ILE A 300 -1.43 2.17 -0.22
CA ILE A 300 -0.44 1.26 -0.81
C ILE A 300 -0.04 0.18 0.21
N GLY A 301 -0.08 -1.07 -0.22
CA GLY A 301 0.37 -2.21 0.59
C GLY A 301 1.84 -2.54 0.34
N GLU A 302 2.74 -2.20 1.28
CA GLU A 302 4.18 -2.50 1.16
C GLU A 302 4.49 -4.00 1.29
N ARG A 303 3.51 -4.87 1.54
CA ARG A 303 3.69 -6.33 1.44
C ARG A 303 3.63 -6.84 0.01
N ASN A 304 3.10 -6.05 -0.94
CA ASN A 304 3.28 -6.34 -2.35
C ASN A 304 4.77 -6.13 -2.70
N PRO A 305 5.50 -7.15 -3.15
CA PRO A 305 6.92 -7.00 -3.49
C PRO A 305 7.17 -6.06 -4.69
N ASN A 306 6.12 -5.70 -5.43
CA ASN A 306 6.18 -4.76 -6.57
C ASN A 306 5.35 -3.50 -6.31
N TYR A 307 5.12 -3.13 -5.05
CA TYR A 307 4.27 -2.00 -4.68
C TYR A 307 4.69 -0.67 -5.33
N GLU A 308 5.96 -0.53 -5.72
CA GLU A 308 6.49 0.67 -6.37
C GLU A 308 5.78 0.96 -7.70
N LYS A 309 5.26 -0.05 -8.39
CA LYS A 309 4.48 0.12 -9.62
C LYS A 309 3.11 0.72 -9.33
N ASN A 310 2.41 0.19 -8.32
CA ASN A 310 1.14 0.73 -7.84
C ASN A 310 1.32 2.16 -7.29
N LEU A 311 2.41 2.40 -6.56
CA LEU A 311 2.80 3.71 -6.04
C LEU A 311 3.02 4.72 -7.18
N LYS A 312 3.68 4.32 -8.27
CA LYS A 312 3.90 5.19 -9.42
C LYS A 312 2.56 5.68 -10.00
N LEU A 313 1.61 4.76 -10.23
CA LEU A 313 0.27 5.10 -10.71
C LEU A 313 -0.44 6.05 -9.73
N ALA A 314 -0.47 5.71 -8.44
CA ALA A 314 -1.10 6.55 -7.42
C ALA A 314 -0.48 7.96 -7.34
N ASN A 315 0.85 8.07 -7.50
CA ASN A 315 1.55 9.35 -7.53
C ASN A 315 1.22 10.18 -8.77
N GLU A 316 1.11 9.56 -9.94
CA GLU A 316 0.68 10.27 -11.16
C GLU A 316 -0.74 10.81 -11.01
N LEU A 317 -1.69 10.01 -10.53
CA LEU A 317 -3.07 10.47 -10.29
C LEU A 317 -3.15 11.56 -9.21
N HIS A 318 -2.39 11.42 -8.12
CA HIS A 318 -2.30 12.45 -7.08
C HIS A 318 -1.83 13.79 -7.65
N ASN A 319 -0.76 13.79 -8.46
CA ASN A 319 -0.21 15.01 -9.04
C ASN A 319 -1.21 15.64 -10.04
N LEU A 320 -1.91 14.83 -10.83
CA LEU A 320 -2.95 15.32 -11.74
C LEU A 320 -4.14 15.94 -10.98
N LEU A 321 -4.57 15.34 -9.86
CA LEU A 321 -5.60 15.92 -8.99
C LEU A 321 -5.16 17.29 -8.45
N ASP A 322 -3.96 17.37 -7.89
CA ASP A 322 -3.42 18.61 -7.34
C ASP A 322 -3.25 19.69 -8.41
N GLN A 323 -2.82 19.31 -9.62
CA GLN A 323 -2.65 20.24 -10.74
C GLN A 323 -3.99 20.79 -11.26
N LYS A 324 -5.01 19.94 -11.36
CA LYS A 324 -6.26 20.26 -12.05
C LYS A 324 -7.34 20.82 -11.12
N TYR A 325 -7.41 20.30 -9.90
CA TYR A 325 -8.43 20.67 -8.91
C TYR A 325 -7.85 21.45 -7.72
N GLY A 326 -6.52 21.60 -7.67
CA GLY A 326 -5.82 22.29 -6.61
C GLY A 326 -5.42 21.36 -5.47
N PRO A 327 -4.43 21.78 -4.66
CA PRO A 327 -3.92 20.97 -3.55
C PRO A 327 -5.00 20.70 -2.50
N GLY A 328 -4.94 19.48 -1.95
CA GLY A 328 -5.79 19.06 -0.83
C GLY A 328 -7.11 18.39 -1.21
N LEU A 329 -7.43 18.22 -2.51
CA LEU A 329 -8.42 17.23 -2.93
C LEU A 329 -7.88 15.82 -2.70
N SER A 330 -6.62 15.58 -3.06
CA SER A 330 -5.89 14.40 -2.64
C SER A 330 -5.25 14.63 -1.27
N ARG A 331 -5.40 13.66 -0.37
CA ARG A 331 -4.66 13.56 0.90
C ARG A 331 -3.28 12.94 0.70
N GLY A 332 -2.96 12.53 -0.53
CA GLY A 332 -1.70 11.91 -0.89
C GLY A 332 -1.76 10.40 -0.78
N ILE A 333 -0.61 9.80 -0.49
CA ILE A 333 -0.39 8.35 -0.57
C ILE A 333 0.08 7.84 0.79
N ILE A 334 -0.71 6.93 1.36
CA ILE A 334 -0.46 6.31 2.65
C ILE A 334 -0.08 4.85 2.41
N ALA A 335 1.00 4.41 3.02
CA ALA A 335 1.49 3.05 2.93
C ALA A 335 1.38 2.31 4.25
N HIS A 336 0.96 1.05 4.20
CA HIS A 336 0.96 0.15 5.35
C HIS A 336 1.89 -1.05 5.08
N LYS A 337 2.65 -1.44 6.10
CA LYS A 337 3.63 -2.53 6.01
C LYS A 337 3.33 -3.71 6.95
N ASP A 338 2.52 -3.50 7.97
CA ASP A 338 2.40 -4.44 9.09
C ASP A 338 1.27 -5.47 8.92
N GLU A 339 1.46 -6.64 9.54
CA GLU A 339 0.55 -7.78 9.44
C GLU A 339 -0.86 -7.48 9.98
N GLY A 340 -1.03 -6.43 10.78
CA GLY A 340 -2.31 -6.01 11.37
C GLY A 340 -3.35 -5.52 10.36
N ASN A 341 -2.94 -4.95 9.22
CA ASN A 341 -3.85 -4.25 8.30
C ASN A 341 -3.97 -4.92 6.91
N ASN A 342 -3.81 -6.25 6.81
CA ASN A 342 -3.62 -7.01 5.54
C ASN A 342 -2.36 -6.57 4.76
N SER A 343 -2.18 -5.27 4.50
CA SER A 343 -1.03 -4.57 3.91
C SER A 343 -0.61 -5.09 2.53
N LEU A 344 -1.52 -5.85 1.90
CA LEU A 344 -1.43 -6.34 0.53
C LEU A 344 -2.55 -5.72 -0.33
N TYR A 345 -3.76 -5.58 0.22
CA TYR A 345 -4.92 -4.93 -0.42
C TYR A 345 -5.22 -5.44 -1.84
N ASN A 346 -4.92 -6.71 -2.11
CA ASN A 346 -5.00 -7.33 -3.44
C ASN A 346 -4.21 -6.60 -4.55
N GLN A 347 -3.27 -5.73 -4.18
CA GLN A 347 -2.49 -4.93 -5.12
C GLN A 347 -1.44 -5.76 -5.88
N ASP A 348 -1.15 -6.97 -5.43
CA ASP A 348 -0.30 -7.93 -6.12
C ASP A 348 -1.00 -8.59 -7.34
N LEU A 349 -2.31 -8.42 -7.50
CA LEU A 349 -3.05 -8.95 -8.65
C LEU A 349 -2.79 -8.19 -9.95
N SER A 350 -2.35 -6.93 -9.87
CA SER A 350 -2.00 -6.11 -11.03
C SER A 350 -1.04 -5.00 -10.63
N GLU A 351 -0.11 -4.67 -11.53
CA GLU A 351 0.81 -3.53 -11.38
C GLU A 351 0.06 -2.18 -11.37
N ASN A 352 -1.19 -2.17 -11.83
CA ASN A 352 -2.09 -1.01 -11.87
C ASN A 352 -3.28 -1.18 -10.90
N ALA A 353 -3.14 -2.01 -9.87
CA ALA A 353 -4.13 -2.11 -8.81
C ALA A 353 -3.97 -0.98 -7.77
N MET A 354 -5.07 -0.43 -7.26
CA MET A 354 -5.02 0.60 -6.23
C MET A 354 -6.25 0.55 -5.32
N LEU A 355 -6.06 0.98 -4.07
CA LEU A 355 -7.14 1.22 -3.12
C LEU A 355 -7.28 2.73 -2.96
N ILE A 356 -8.50 3.23 -3.11
CA ILE A 356 -8.82 4.65 -3.00
C ILE A 356 -9.90 4.84 -1.93
N GLU A 357 -9.56 5.62 -0.92
CA GLU A 357 -10.49 6.10 0.10
C GLU A 357 -11.26 7.30 -0.46
N PHE A 358 -12.58 7.21 -0.50
CA PHE A 358 -13.46 8.28 -0.93
C PHE A 358 -14.08 9.00 0.27
N GLY A 359 -13.58 10.20 0.54
CA GLY A 359 -14.06 11.01 1.65
C GLY A 359 -13.91 10.28 2.97
N GLY A 360 -14.89 10.47 3.84
CA GLY A 360 -15.09 9.67 5.03
C GLY A 360 -16.53 9.67 5.51
N VAL A 361 -16.72 9.23 6.74
CA VAL A 361 -18.02 8.80 7.29
C VAL A 361 -19.14 9.85 7.26
N ASP A 362 -18.78 11.13 7.24
CA ASP A 362 -19.71 12.26 7.27
C ASP A 362 -19.98 12.89 5.89
N ASN A 363 -19.39 12.35 4.81
CA ASN A 363 -19.56 12.91 3.47
C ASN A 363 -20.91 12.56 2.85
N THR A 364 -21.41 13.44 1.98
CA THR A 364 -22.63 13.21 1.20
C THR A 364 -22.31 12.66 -0.18
N PHE A 365 -23.27 11.96 -0.82
CA PHE A 365 -23.14 11.48 -2.20
C PHE A 365 -22.87 12.60 -3.19
N ASP A 366 -23.39 13.81 -2.98
CA ASP A 366 -23.03 14.97 -3.79
C ASP A 366 -21.53 15.25 -3.79
N GLU A 367 -20.89 15.17 -2.63
CA GLU A 367 -19.45 15.40 -2.47
C GLU A 367 -18.63 14.25 -3.03
N LEU A 368 -19.09 13.02 -2.80
CA LEU A 368 -18.46 11.79 -3.29
C LEU A 368 -18.55 11.71 -4.82
N ASN A 369 -19.70 12.06 -5.40
CA ASN A 369 -19.95 12.05 -6.84
C ASN A 369 -19.11 13.12 -7.54
N ARG A 370 -18.99 14.32 -6.96
CA ARG A 370 -18.07 15.35 -7.48
C ARG A 370 -16.62 14.87 -7.49
N SER A 371 -16.19 14.16 -6.45
CA SER A 371 -14.84 13.59 -6.38
C SER A 371 -14.65 12.38 -7.31
N ALA A 372 -15.69 11.58 -7.55
CA ALA A 372 -15.66 10.50 -8.54
C ALA A 372 -15.52 11.06 -9.96
N ALA A 373 -16.23 12.15 -10.27
CA ALA A 373 -16.06 12.87 -11.54
C ALA A 373 -14.66 13.47 -11.67
N ALA A 374 -14.11 14.05 -10.60
CA ALA A 374 -12.75 14.56 -10.59
C ALA A 374 -11.70 13.45 -10.80
N LEU A 375 -11.88 12.30 -10.15
CA LEU A 375 -11.01 11.13 -10.35
C LEU A 375 -11.10 10.59 -11.78
N ALA A 376 -12.31 10.41 -12.32
CA ALA A 376 -12.50 9.96 -13.69
C ALA A 376 -11.85 10.91 -14.71
N ASP A 377 -11.92 12.21 -14.44
CA ASP A 377 -11.32 13.22 -15.29
C ASP A 377 -9.78 13.11 -15.35
N VAL A 378 -9.11 13.06 -14.20
CA VAL A 378 -7.65 12.87 -14.17
C VAL A 378 -7.21 11.49 -14.65
N PHE A 379 -8.00 10.46 -14.35
CA PHE A 379 -7.71 9.09 -14.80
C PHE A 379 -7.79 9.00 -16.31
N SER A 380 -8.77 9.66 -16.93
CA SER A 380 -8.89 9.68 -18.39
C SER A 380 -7.71 10.36 -19.08
N GLU A 381 -7.23 11.44 -18.50
CA GLU A 381 -6.07 12.17 -19.00
C GLU A 381 -4.82 11.28 -18.94
N TYR A 382 -4.58 10.64 -17.78
CA TYR A 382 -3.52 9.65 -17.62
C TYR A 382 -3.63 8.51 -18.63
N TYR A 383 -4.81 7.89 -18.74
CA TYR A 383 -5.04 6.73 -19.60
C TYR A 383 -4.75 7.04 -21.08
N TRP A 384 -5.32 8.14 -21.60
CA TRP A 384 -5.15 8.50 -23.01
C TRP A 384 -3.75 9.03 -23.34
N GLN A 385 -3.03 9.59 -22.37
CA GLN A 385 -1.61 9.92 -22.53
C GLN A 385 -0.75 8.65 -22.58
N ALA A 386 -0.99 7.69 -21.68
CA ALA A 386 -0.28 6.42 -21.66
C ALA A 386 -0.51 5.61 -22.95
N GLU A 387 -1.74 5.57 -23.46
CA GLU A 387 -2.08 4.94 -24.73
C GLU A 387 -1.34 5.55 -25.92
N GLN A 388 -1.20 6.88 -25.97
CA GLN A 388 -0.46 7.56 -27.05
C GLN A 388 1.03 7.19 -27.05
N VAL A 389 1.63 6.99 -25.88
CA VAL A 389 3.03 6.60 -25.73
C VAL A 389 3.24 5.12 -26.09
N ASN A 390 2.26 4.26 -25.80
CA ASN A 390 2.34 2.82 -26.04
C ASN A 390 2.02 2.39 -27.48
N LYS A 391 1.47 3.27 -28.32
CA LYS A 391 1.32 2.99 -29.76
C LYS A 391 2.70 2.81 -30.41
N PRO A 392 2.96 1.73 -31.16
CA PRO A 392 4.20 1.57 -31.90
C PRO A 392 4.45 2.78 -32.81
N LEU A 393 5.70 3.25 -32.90
CA LEU A 393 6.14 4.29 -33.83
C LEU A 393 6.07 3.81 -35.29
N GLU A 394 4.87 3.57 -35.80
CA GLU A 394 4.62 3.35 -37.22
C GLU A 394 3.53 4.31 -37.69
N GLU A 395 3.95 5.56 -37.93
CA GLU A 395 3.49 6.43 -39.04
C GLU A 395 4.26 7.77 -39.01
N LYS A 396 5.58 7.67 -39.16
CA LYS A 396 6.35 8.71 -39.88
C LYS A 396 6.95 8.07 -41.12
N LYS A 397 6.07 7.66 -42.02
CA LYS A 397 6.43 7.48 -43.43
C LYS A 397 5.42 8.27 -44.28
N GLN A 398 6.01 9.23 -44.98
CA GLN A 398 5.56 9.88 -46.21
C GLN A 398 4.57 11.04 -46.08
N GLU A 399 5.16 12.24 -46.15
CA GLU A 399 4.74 13.44 -46.90
C GLU A 399 5.74 14.55 -46.47
N ASN A 400 6.65 15.12 -47.26
CA ASN A 400 7.05 15.09 -48.67
C ASN A 400 8.57 15.21 -48.77
#